data_AF-A0A838SLC7-F1
#
_entry.id   AF-A0A838SLC7-F1
#
_cell.length_a   1.000
_cell.length_b   1.000
_cell.length_c   1.000
_cell.angle_alpha   90.00
_cell.angle_beta   90.00
_cell.angle_gamma   90.00
#
_symmetry.space_group_name_H-M   'P 1'
#
loop_
_entity.id
_entity.type
_entity.pdbx_description
1 polymer ?
#
loop_
_entity_poly.entity_id
_entity_poly.type
_entity_poly.pdbx_seq_one_letter_code
_entity_poly.pdbx_strand_id
1 'polypeptide(L)'
;MPLLTRRPAALITAAALAAASLGLTAPVAHAQAGDPSIFLNEIHYDNDGTDTGEAIEIAGPVGADLSGWQVVLYNGSGGAPYNTRPLSGTIGDSHVVALDYPPNGIQNGSPDGVALVNAAGEVVQFLSYEGSFAAVGGPADGVTSTDIGVDETASTPTGFSLQLTGSGDSYADFTWTEPADDSFGSLNTGQTLSGDGGEDPPPPPPAPTATIPEIQGAAHRSPLEGQQVRDVRGIVTAEDEGAGFWFQDPVGDGNDATSDGLFVFTSFRGVEVGDEVLVDGTVVEFRPGGSTGANLTITELSRTFVDIVSSDNPVPATTVIGLGGRVPPTEIIEDDSSGDVEQSNTFDPAEDGIDFYESLEGMLVQVNNAVAVGPTNNFGEIAVLSDQGAYASVRSVRGGIVIRPDDFNPERVILDDALLARDAMPAV
;
A
#
# COMPACT_ATOMS: atom_id res chain seq x y z
N MET A 1 -78.44 25.58 -6.67
CA MET A 1 -77.81 26.78 -7.31
C MET A 1 -78.73 27.95 -7.05
N PRO A 2 -78.30 29.15 -6.60
CA PRO A 2 -77.02 29.88 -6.82
C PRO A 2 -76.23 30.11 -5.48
N LEU A 3 -74.91 30.35 -5.39
CA LEU A 3 -74.01 31.42 -5.84
C LEU A 3 -74.20 32.81 -5.16
N LEU A 4 -73.10 33.22 -4.49
CA LEU A 4 -72.60 34.57 -4.17
C LEU A 4 -73.04 35.29 -2.85
N THR A 5 -72.04 35.42 -1.96
CA THR A 5 -71.40 36.68 -1.49
C THR A 5 -71.65 37.26 -0.09
N ARG A 6 -70.49 37.75 0.42
CA ARG A 6 -70.20 38.89 1.33
C ARG A 6 -69.92 38.57 2.82
N ARG A 7 -68.66 38.84 3.19
CA ARG A 7 -68.22 39.21 4.56
C ARG A 7 -68.86 40.54 4.98
N PRO A 8 -68.98 40.84 6.28
CA PRO A 8 -67.96 41.69 6.92
C PRO A 8 -67.61 41.35 8.39
N ALA A 9 -66.59 42.08 8.83
CA ALA A 9 -65.85 42.13 10.08
C ALA A 9 -66.63 42.08 11.42
N ALA A 10 -65.97 41.54 12.44
CA ALA A 10 -65.96 42.15 13.78
C ALA A 10 -64.60 41.94 14.46
N LEU A 11 -64.01 43.07 14.81
CA LEU A 11 -62.74 43.30 15.48
C LEU A 11 -62.99 43.22 17.00
N ILE A 12 -62.20 42.44 17.75
CA ILE A 12 -61.99 42.68 19.19
C ILE A 12 -60.49 42.62 19.46
N THR A 13 -59.94 43.79 19.69
CA THR A 13 -58.64 44.10 20.28
C THR A 13 -58.61 43.73 21.77
N ALA A 14 -57.57 43.02 22.20
CA ALA A 14 -57.04 43.12 23.55
C ALA A 14 -55.51 43.11 23.44
N ALA A 15 -54.91 44.27 23.73
CA ALA A 15 -53.49 44.48 23.81
C ALA A 15 -52.92 43.79 25.06
N ALA A 16 -51.86 43.01 24.89
CA ALA A 16 -50.97 42.62 25.97
C ALA A 16 -49.54 43.02 25.59
N LEU A 17 -48.88 43.66 26.57
CA LEU A 17 -47.58 44.31 26.52
C LEU A 17 -46.49 43.47 25.83
N ALA A 18 -45.79 44.12 24.90
CA ALA A 18 -44.50 43.69 24.41
C ALA A 18 -43.42 43.93 25.49
N ALA A 19 -42.85 42.86 26.03
CA ALA A 19 -41.51 42.88 26.60
C ALA A 19 -40.58 42.21 25.58
N ALA A 20 -39.93 43.03 24.76
CA ALA A 20 -38.87 42.58 23.87
C ALA A 20 -37.63 42.24 24.70
N SER A 21 -37.49 40.98 25.11
CA SER A 21 -36.18 40.43 25.43
C SER A 21 -35.47 40.12 24.12
N LEU A 22 -34.54 40.98 23.71
CA LEU A 22 -33.50 40.60 22.75
C LEU A 22 -32.62 39.56 23.43
N GLY A 23 -33.01 38.29 23.34
CA GLY A 23 -32.08 37.20 23.54
C GLY A 23 -31.18 37.17 22.32
N LEU A 24 -29.95 37.66 22.44
CA LEU A 24 -28.88 37.17 21.59
C LEU A 24 -28.81 35.66 21.80
N THR A 25 -29.33 34.88 20.86
CA THR A 25 -28.96 33.46 20.78
C THR A 25 -27.51 33.46 20.31
N ALA A 26 -26.60 33.34 21.28
CA ALA A 26 -25.25 32.91 20.99
C ALA A 26 -25.34 31.59 20.20
N PRO A 27 -24.45 31.33 19.22
CA PRO A 27 -24.33 29.98 18.69
C PRO A 27 -24.06 29.06 19.89
N VAL A 28 -24.79 27.95 19.96
CA VAL A 28 -24.46 26.87 20.89
C VAL A 28 -23.13 26.32 20.41
N ALA A 29 -22.04 26.83 20.98
CA ALA A 29 -20.76 26.16 20.92
C ALA A 29 -20.93 24.85 21.68
N HIS A 30 -21.12 23.75 20.95
CA HIS A 30 -20.96 22.41 21.51
C HIS A 30 -19.46 22.26 21.73
N ALA A 31 -19.03 22.45 22.97
CA ALA A 31 -17.66 22.23 23.37
C ALA A 31 -17.35 20.72 23.25
N GLN A 32 -16.63 20.32 22.19
CA GLN A 32 -15.77 19.14 22.22
C GLN A 32 -14.73 19.40 23.31
N ALA A 33 -14.85 18.71 24.43
CA ALA A 33 -14.01 18.88 25.62
C ALA A 33 -12.88 17.84 25.70
N GLY A 34 -12.45 17.31 24.55
CA GLY A 34 -11.31 16.41 24.45
C GLY A 34 -10.00 17.16 24.20
N ASP A 35 -8.88 16.51 24.47
CA ASP A 35 -7.56 16.99 24.07
C ASP A 35 -7.50 17.13 22.54
N PRO A 36 -7.46 18.36 21.98
CA PRO A 36 -7.52 18.55 20.54
C PRO A 36 -6.24 18.14 19.82
N SER A 37 -5.19 17.76 20.55
CA SER A 37 -3.92 17.30 20.00
C SER A 37 -3.87 15.80 19.73
N ILE A 38 -4.87 15.00 20.13
CA ILE A 38 -5.01 13.60 19.71
C ILE A 38 -6.29 13.48 18.90
N PHE A 39 -6.17 13.14 17.61
CA PHE A 39 -7.27 13.22 16.67
C PHE A 39 -7.22 12.17 15.56
N LEU A 40 -8.37 11.88 14.96
CA LEU A 40 -8.51 11.05 13.77
C LEU A 40 -7.83 11.73 12.57
N ASN A 41 -6.90 11.03 11.93
CA ASN A 41 -5.96 11.59 10.96
C ASN A 41 -6.20 11.13 9.52
N GLU A 42 -6.54 9.85 9.37
CA GLU A 42 -6.70 9.17 8.09
C GLU A 42 -7.74 8.07 8.24
N ILE A 43 -8.62 7.89 7.25
CA ILE A 43 -9.71 6.90 7.26
C ILE A 43 -9.81 6.27 5.88
N HIS A 44 -9.79 4.93 5.83
CA HIS A 44 -10.11 4.14 4.66
C HIS A 44 -11.24 3.15 4.98
N TYR A 45 -12.39 3.28 4.31
CA TYR A 45 -13.63 2.54 4.58
C TYR A 45 -14.33 1.98 3.31
N ASP A 46 -14.00 2.44 2.10
CA ASP A 46 -14.64 1.98 0.84
C ASP A 46 -13.62 2.01 -0.32
N ASN A 47 -13.58 0.96 -1.13
CA ASN A 47 -12.83 0.97 -2.39
C ASN A 47 -13.45 0.06 -3.47
N ASP A 48 -12.90 0.14 -4.69
CA ASP A 48 -13.24 -0.80 -5.75
C ASP A 48 -12.96 -2.24 -5.28
N GLY A 49 -13.99 -3.08 -5.35
CA GLY A 49 -13.90 -4.48 -4.95
C GLY A 49 -14.51 -4.80 -3.60
N THR A 50 -13.68 -5.19 -2.63
CA THR A 50 -14.12 -5.82 -1.37
C THR A 50 -13.66 -5.07 -0.11
N ASP A 51 -13.41 -3.77 -0.21
CA ASP A 51 -12.95 -2.93 0.92
C ASP A 51 -11.66 -3.49 1.54
N THR A 52 -10.65 -3.72 0.70
CA THR A 52 -9.35 -4.23 1.18
C THR A 52 -8.48 -3.09 1.70
N GLY A 53 -7.83 -3.27 2.85
CA GLY A 53 -6.91 -2.28 3.41
C GLY A 53 -7.57 -1.27 4.36
N GLU A 54 -8.82 -1.49 4.77
CA GLU A 54 -9.53 -0.59 5.68
C GLU A 54 -8.73 -0.31 6.96
N ALA A 55 -8.61 0.97 7.31
CA ALA A 55 -7.87 1.40 8.48
C ALA A 55 -8.35 2.76 8.98
N ILE A 56 -8.09 3.01 10.26
CA ILE A 56 -8.26 4.33 10.89
C ILE A 56 -6.95 4.71 11.55
N GLU A 57 -6.48 5.91 11.29
CA GLU A 57 -5.29 6.47 11.90
C GLU A 57 -5.61 7.55 12.92
N ILE A 58 -4.81 7.60 13.97
CA ILE A 58 -4.85 8.64 15.00
C ILE A 58 -3.50 9.35 15.01
N ALA A 59 -3.52 10.68 14.94
CA ALA A 59 -2.35 11.52 15.12
C ALA A 59 -2.31 12.12 16.53
N GLY A 60 -1.12 12.42 17.02
CA GLY A 60 -0.92 13.24 18.21
C GLY A 60 0.54 13.40 18.63
N PRO A 61 0.79 14.01 19.81
CA PRO A 61 2.16 14.30 20.23
C PRO A 61 2.92 13.03 20.61
N VAL A 62 4.21 12.99 20.29
CA VAL A 62 5.12 11.89 20.65
C VAL A 62 5.07 11.66 22.16
N GLY A 63 4.93 10.40 22.57
CA GLY A 63 4.84 9.98 23.96
C GLY A 63 3.45 10.11 24.57
N ALA A 64 2.43 10.58 23.84
CA ALA A 64 1.06 10.56 24.30
C ALA A 64 0.60 9.13 24.62
N ASP A 65 0.08 8.92 25.83
CA ASP A 65 -0.41 7.61 26.29
C ASP A 65 -1.86 7.38 25.82
N LEU A 66 -2.05 6.35 25.00
CA LEU A 66 -3.36 5.93 24.49
C LEU A 66 -4.02 4.88 25.39
N SER A 67 -3.44 4.53 26.53
CA SER A 67 -4.02 3.56 27.47
C SER A 67 -5.42 4.00 27.94
N GLY A 68 -6.42 3.20 27.59
CA GLY A 68 -7.82 3.45 27.93
C GLY A 68 -8.59 4.32 26.93
N TRP A 69 -7.91 4.86 25.92
CA TRP A 69 -8.60 5.43 24.75
C TRP A 69 -9.26 4.33 23.93
N GLN A 70 -10.20 4.71 23.06
CA GLN A 70 -10.89 3.79 22.17
C GLN A 70 -11.38 4.49 20.90
N VAL A 71 -11.41 3.72 19.81
CA VAL A 71 -12.13 4.06 18.57
C VAL A 71 -13.43 3.28 18.55
N VAL A 72 -14.54 3.96 18.31
CA VAL A 72 -15.88 3.35 18.28
C VAL A 72 -16.51 3.62 16.93
N LEU A 73 -16.89 2.56 16.22
CA LEU A 73 -17.58 2.66 14.94
C LEU A 73 -19.08 2.62 15.13
N TYR A 74 -19.78 3.48 14.41
CA TYR A 74 -21.21 3.75 14.52
C TYR A 74 -21.91 3.56 13.19
N ASN A 75 -23.03 2.84 13.23
CA ASN A 75 -23.91 2.66 12.08
C ASN A 75 -24.88 3.85 12.01
N GLY A 76 -24.84 4.68 10.98
CA GLY A 76 -25.66 5.89 10.90
C GLY A 76 -27.10 5.67 10.44
N SER A 77 -27.46 4.48 9.95
CA SER A 77 -28.88 4.13 9.76
C SER A 77 -29.64 4.01 11.09
N GLY A 78 -28.98 3.55 12.16
CA GLY A 78 -29.59 3.36 13.48
C GLY A 78 -28.99 4.20 14.60
N GLY A 79 -27.84 4.82 14.36
CA GLY A 79 -27.02 5.52 15.34
C GLY A 79 -26.28 4.61 16.32
N ALA A 80 -26.38 3.29 16.22
CA ALA A 80 -25.83 2.37 17.24
C ALA A 80 -24.36 2.03 16.97
N PRO A 81 -23.52 1.86 18.02
CA PRO A 81 -22.16 1.38 17.84
C PRO A 81 -22.16 -0.09 17.41
N TYR A 82 -21.31 -0.46 16.46
CA TYR A 82 -21.15 -1.85 16.00
C TYR A 82 -19.74 -2.42 16.25
N ASN A 83 -18.75 -1.57 16.46
CA ASN A 83 -17.39 -1.97 16.81
C ASN A 83 -16.80 -1.01 17.85
N THR A 84 -16.02 -1.53 18.79
CA THR A 84 -15.25 -0.75 19.76
C THR A 84 -13.87 -1.35 19.87
N ARG A 85 -12.86 -0.59 19.47
CA ARG A 85 -11.46 -0.98 19.50
C ARG A 85 -10.74 -0.20 20.61
N PRO A 86 -10.34 -0.85 21.71
CA PRO A 86 -9.53 -0.20 22.73
C PRO A 86 -8.13 0.09 22.19
N LEU A 87 -7.56 1.20 22.61
CA LEU A 87 -6.19 1.61 22.32
C LEU A 87 -5.30 1.39 23.54
N SER A 88 -4.01 1.29 23.29
CA SER A 88 -2.98 1.15 24.32
C SER A 88 -1.62 1.55 23.76
N GLY A 89 -0.63 1.69 24.63
CA GLY A 89 0.71 2.11 24.23
C GLY A 89 0.82 3.62 24.09
N THR A 90 1.90 4.08 23.46
CA THR A 90 2.20 5.50 23.29
C THR A 90 2.38 5.84 21.81
N ILE A 91 2.00 7.05 21.41
CA ILE A 91 2.32 7.58 20.09
C ILE A 91 3.84 7.69 19.95
N GLY A 92 4.39 7.11 18.88
CA GLY A 92 5.83 7.07 18.59
C GLY A 92 6.30 8.27 17.77
N ASP A 93 7.55 8.24 17.33
CA ASP A 93 8.21 9.33 16.59
C ASP A 93 7.58 9.61 15.21
N SER A 94 6.71 8.71 14.71
CA SER A 94 5.89 8.93 13.51
C SER A 94 4.74 9.91 13.75
N HIS A 95 4.46 10.27 15.01
CA HIS A 95 3.28 11.04 15.46
C HIS A 95 1.92 10.39 15.21
N VAL A 96 1.87 9.17 14.68
CA VAL A 96 0.64 8.51 14.27
C VAL A 96 0.57 7.04 14.72
N VAL A 97 -0.65 6.53 14.85
CA VAL A 97 -0.96 5.12 15.13
C VAL A 97 -2.10 4.67 14.22
N ALA A 98 -1.81 3.75 13.31
CA ALA A 98 -2.79 3.14 12.41
C ALA A 98 -3.45 1.89 13.03
N LEU A 99 -4.72 1.69 12.69
CA LEU A 99 -5.56 0.62 13.21
C LEU A 99 -6.19 -0.15 12.03
N ASP A 100 -5.60 -1.28 11.66
CA ASP A 100 -6.11 -2.10 10.53
C ASP A 100 -7.40 -2.82 10.86
N TYR A 101 -8.35 -2.82 9.94
CA TYR A 101 -9.59 -3.59 10.01
C TYR A 101 -9.57 -4.73 8.99
N PRO A 102 -10.24 -5.87 9.27
CA PRO A 102 -10.44 -6.88 8.25
C PRO A 102 -11.32 -6.32 7.13
N PRO A 103 -11.26 -6.84 5.90
CA PRO A 103 -12.13 -6.38 4.83
C PRO A 103 -13.62 -6.41 5.22
N ASN A 104 -14.37 -5.38 4.83
CA ASN A 104 -15.73 -5.08 5.27
C ASN A 104 -15.85 -4.90 6.81
N GLY A 105 -14.79 -4.45 7.45
CA GLY A 105 -14.69 -4.23 8.89
C GLY A 105 -15.19 -2.86 9.32
N ILE A 106 -15.17 -1.88 8.41
CA ILE A 106 -15.79 -0.58 8.52
C ILE A 106 -17.00 -0.57 7.56
N GLN A 107 -18.07 0.13 7.92
CA GLN A 107 -19.28 0.19 7.11
C GLN A 107 -19.23 1.41 6.17
N ASN A 108 -19.64 1.21 4.92
CA ASN A 108 -19.71 2.23 3.85
C ASN A 108 -21.14 2.81 3.67
N GLY A 109 -21.89 2.97 4.76
CA GLY A 109 -23.24 3.53 4.70
C GLY A 109 -23.27 5.05 4.63
N SER A 110 -24.24 5.60 3.90
CA SER A 110 -24.56 7.04 3.89
C SER A 110 -25.63 7.40 4.94
N PRO A 111 -25.27 7.95 6.11
CA PRO A 111 -23.93 8.07 6.69
C PRO A 111 -23.60 6.91 7.65
N ASP A 112 -22.32 6.75 7.95
CA ASP A 112 -21.73 5.97 9.04
C ASP A 112 -20.61 6.82 9.68
N GLY A 113 -20.07 6.40 10.82
CA GLY A 113 -19.11 7.26 11.51
C GLY A 113 -18.23 6.61 12.56
N VAL A 114 -17.26 7.40 13.01
CA VAL A 114 -16.20 7.03 13.93
C VAL A 114 -16.14 8.02 15.08
N ALA A 115 -16.15 7.51 16.31
CA ALA A 115 -15.90 8.29 17.51
C ALA A 115 -14.54 7.95 18.11
N LEU A 116 -13.72 8.97 18.36
CA LEU A 116 -12.52 8.88 19.18
C LEU A 116 -12.89 9.26 20.62
N VAL A 117 -12.59 8.39 21.57
CA VAL A 117 -12.99 8.54 22.98
C VAL A 117 -11.76 8.40 23.87
N ASN A 118 -11.58 9.35 24.79
CA ASN A 118 -10.42 9.38 25.67
C ASN A 118 -10.52 8.38 26.83
N ALA A 119 -9.44 8.26 27.60
CA ALA A 119 -9.38 7.38 28.78
C ALA A 119 -10.39 7.70 29.90
N ALA A 120 -10.97 8.91 29.91
CA ALA A 120 -12.05 9.28 30.82
C ALA A 120 -13.45 8.87 30.32
N GLY A 121 -13.53 8.34 29.09
CA GLY A 121 -14.79 7.99 28.43
C GLY A 121 -15.47 9.17 27.73
N GLU A 122 -14.77 10.29 27.54
CA GLU A 122 -15.30 11.49 26.87
C GLU A 122 -15.05 11.41 25.36
N VAL A 123 -16.06 11.78 24.57
CA VAL A 123 -15.94 11.83 23.09
C VAL A 123 -15.10 13.03 22.69
N VAL A 124 -13.91 12.76 22.16
CA VAL A 124 -12.96 13.75 21.65
C VAL A 124 -13.36 14.19 20.26
N GLN A 125 -13.73 13.24 19.39
CA GLN A 125 -14.29 13.50 18.07
C GLN A 125 -15.42 12.52 17.79
N PHE A 126 -16.43 12.97 17.07
CA PHE A 126 -17.40 12.10 16.42
C PHE A 126 -17.59 12.58 14.98
N LEU A 127 -16.90 11.90 14.07
CA LEU A 127 -16.88 12.21 12.65
C LEU A 127 -17.75 11.21 11.90
N SER A 128 -18.30 11.63 10.77
CA SER A 128 -19.01 10.79 9.83
C SER A 128 -18.62 11.13 8.41
N TYR A 129 -18.89 10.22 7.50
CA TYR A 129 -18.73 10.39 6.05
C TYR A 129 -20.10 10.23 5.39
N GLU A 130 -20.26 10.78 4.20
CA GLU A 130 -21.48 10.78 3.39
C GLU A 130 -22.71 11.39 4.11
N GLY A 131 -22.48 12.33 5.04
CA GLY A 131 -23.51 13.03 5.81
C GLY A 131 -23.36 12.90 7.33
N SER A 132 -24.33 13.43 8.08
CA SER A 132 -24.32 13.48 9.55
C SER A 132 -25.49 12.73 10.18
N PHE A 133 -25.29 12.12 11.35
CA PHE A 133 -26.35 11.45 12.11
C PHE A 133 -26.17 11.60 13.62
N ALA A 134 -27.23 11.33 14.38
CA ALA A 134 -27.16 11.29 15.84
C ALA A 134 -26.87 9.87 16.32
N ALA A 135 -25.87 9.72 17.17
CA ALA A 135 -25.59 8.44 17.81
C ALA A 135 -26.67 8.08 18.84
N VAL A 136 -26.91 6.77 18.95
CA VAL A 136 -27.88 6.12 19.81
C VAL A 136 -27.14 4.99 20.55
N GLY A 137 -26.79 5.26 21.81
CA GLY A 137 -25.98 4.38 22.64
C GLY A 137 -24.47 4.55 22.44
N GLY A 138 -23.71 3.80 23.25
CA GLY A 138 -22.26 3.92 23.33
C GLY A 138 -21.80 5.27 23.90
N PRO A 139 -20.50 5.58 23.82
CA PRO A 139 -19.93 6.81 24.37
C PRO A 139 -20.45 8.10 23.73
N ALA A 140 -20.86 8.08 22.46
CA ALA A 140 -21.41 9.22 21.74
C ALA A 140 -22.94 9.35 21.81
N ASP A 141 -23.62 8.67 22.74
CA ASP A 141 -25.09 8.69 22.83
C ASP A 141 -25.67 10.11 22.86
N GLY A 142 -26.57 10.40 21.91
CA GLY A 142 -27.21 11.70 21.76
C GLY A 142 -26.36 12.79 21.10
N VAL A 143 -25.10 12.51 20.77
CA VAL A 143 -24.21 13.43 20.03
C VAL A 143 -24.50 13.29 18.54
N THR A 144 -24.56 14.42 17.82
CA THR A 144 -24.62 14.43 16.35
C THR A 144 -23.19 14.46 15.80
N SER A 145 -22.88 13.56 14.87
CA SER A 145 -21.59 13.51 14.19
C SER A 145 -21.35 14.77 13.34
N THR A 146 -20.08 15.07 13.10
CA THR A 146 -19.66 16.07 12.12
C THR A 146 -19.26 15.36 10.84
N ASP A 147 -19.95 15.69 9.75
CA ASP A 147 -19.60 15.21 8.41
C ASP A 147 -18.24 15.78 7.99
N ILE A 148 -17.33 14.91 7.53
CA ILE A 148 -15.98 15.29 7.09
C ILE A 148 -16.01 16.00 5.73
N GLY A 149 -17.06 15.77 4.93
CA GLY A 149 -17.32 16.50 3.68
C GLY A 149 -16.53 16.04 2.45
N VAL A 150 -15.85 14.90 2.55
CA VAL A 150 -15.19 14.15 1.48
C VAL A 150 -15.51 12.68 1.69
N ASP A 151 -15.63 11.92 0.59
CA ASP A 151 -16.16 10.57 0.62
C ASP A 151 -15.28 9.63 -0.21
N GLU A 152 -15.17 8.39 0.25
CA GLU A 152 -14.78 7.28 -0.60
C GLU A 152 -16.01 6.69 -1.29
N THR A 153 -15.78 5.98 -2.38
CA THR A 153 -16.82 5.34 -3.17
C THR A 153 -16.38 3.94 -3.55
N ALA A 154 -17.33 3.12 -4.00
CA ALA A 154 -17.05 1.84 -4.66
C ALA A 154 -16.20 1.94 -5.96
N SER A 155 -15.73 3.14 -6.32
CA SER A 155 -14.77 3.38 -7.40
C SER A 155 -13.46 4.03 -6.93
N THR A 156 -13.30 4.27 -5.62
CA THR A 156 -12.04 4.70 -5.02
C THR A 156 -11.00 3.60 -5.26
N PRO A 157 -9.81 3.90 -5.79
CA PRO A 157 -8.78 2.90 -6.00
C PRO A 157 -8.37 2.21 -4.70
N THR A 158 -8.00 0.93 -4.78
CA THR A 158 -7.37 0.24 -3.65
C THR A 158 -6.05 0.93 -3.26
N GLY A 159 -5.83 1.14 -1.96
CA GLY A 159 -4.66 1.85 -1.45
C GLY A 159 -4.81 3.38 -1.42
N PHE A 160 -6.04 3.88 -1.56
CA PHE A 160 -6.34 5.30 -1.36
C PHE A 160 -7.10 5.46 -0.04
N SER A 161 -6.98 6.62 0.59
CA SER A 161 -7.65 6.95 1.84
C SER A 161 -8.05 8.43 1.91
N LEU A 162 -9.01 8.74 2.79
CA LEU A 162 -9.29 10.12 3.19
C LEU A 162 -8.25 10.57 4.21
N GLN A 163 -7.66 11.74 4.00
CA GLN A 163 -6.53 12.23 4.79
C GLN A 163 -6.71 13.68 5.22
N LEU A 164 -6.20 14.03 6.41
CA LEU A 164 -5.99 15.41 6.83
C LEU A 164 -4.71 16.00 6.25
N THR A 165 -4.79 17.20 5.68
CA THR A 165 -3.62 17.99 5.23
C THR A 165 -3.59 19.37 5.90
N GLY A 166 -2.42 20.00 5.97
CA GLY A 166 -2.24 21.32 6.60
C GLY A 166 -1.07 21.39 7.58
N SER A 167 -1.02 22.44 8.39
CA SER A 167 0.05 22.62 9.37
C SER A 167 -0.48 23.16 10.69
N GLY A 168 -0.17 22.50 11.80
CA GLY A 168 -0.61 22.90 13.15
C GLY A 168 -0.37 21.79 14.17
N ASP A 169 -0.97 21.86 15.35
CA ASP A 169 -0.81 20.86 16.42
C ASP A 169 -2.15 20.36 16.97
N SER A 170 -3.24 20.76 16.32
CA SER A 170 -4.60 20.41 16.71
C SER A 170 -5.45 20.06 15.50
N TYR A 171 -6.46 19.22 15.68
CA TYR A 171 -7.39 18.82 14.62
C TYR A 171 -7.92 20.01 13.79
N ALA A 172 -8.18 21.15 14.43
CA ALA A 172 -8.78 22.33 13.80
C ALA A 172 -7.84 23.04 12.81
N ASP A 173 -6.55 22.71 12.80
CA ASP A 173 -5.55 23.29 11.90
C ASP A 173 -5.48 22.56 10.55
N PHE A 174 -6.16 21.42 10.44
CA PHE A 174 -6.12 20.55 9.27
C PHE A 174 -7.45 20.54 8.53
N THR A 175 -7.43 20.05 7.29
CA THR A 175 -8.63 19.89 6.45
C THR A 175 -8.59 18.53 5.76
N TRP A 176 -9.73 17.84 5.74
CA TRP A 176 -9.89 16.58 5.02
C TRP A 176 -9.82 16.82 3.51
N THR A 177 -9.13 15.93 2.79
CA THR A 177 -9.01 15.95 1.33
C THR A 177 -9.71 14.74 0.71
N GLU A 178 -10.02 14.87 -0.59
CA GLU A 178 -10.45 13.75 -1.43
C GLU A 178 -9.46 12.57 -1.32
N PRO A 179 -9.92 11.32 -1.64
CA PRO A 179 -9.06 10.15 -1.57
C PRO A 179 -7.72 10.32 -2.33
N ALA A 180 -6.62 9.96 -1.68
CA ALA A 180 -5.27 9.94 -2.22
C ALA A 180 -4.52 8.69 -1.73
N ASP A 181 -3.35 8.36 -2.29
CA ASP A 181 -2.54 7.22 -1.84
C ASP A 181 -2.37 7.23 -0.32
N ASP A 182 -2.70 6.10 0.32
CA ASP A 182 -2.70 5.99 1.79
C ASP A 182 -1.31 6.22 2.39
N SER A 183 -1.29 6.80 3.58
CA SER A 183 -0.07 7.16 4.32
C SER A 183 0.03 6.51 5.69
N PHE A 184 -0.80 5.50 5.95
CA PHE A 184 -0.91 4.82 7.25
C PHE A 184 0.46 4.44 7.83
N GLY A 185 0.72 4.89 9.06
CA GLY A 185 1.97 4.73 9.79
C GLY A 185 2.94 5.90 9.64
N SER A 186 2.62 6.90 8.83
CA SER A 186 3.37 8.14 8.64
C SER A 186 2.43 9.36 8.57
N LEU A 187 2.98 10.56 8.69
CA LEU A 187 2.16 11.77 8.50
C LEU A 187 1.65 11.86 7.05
N ASN A 188 0.43 12.34 6.90
CA ASN A 188 -0.22 12.47 5.59
C ASN A 188 0.54 13.41 4.66
N THR A 189 0.31 13.23 3.36
CA THR A 189 0.90 14.12 2.35
C THR A 189 0.48 15.58 2.57
N GLY A 190 1.47 16.45 2.71
CA GLY A 190 1.24 17.89 2.97
C GLY A 190 0.86 18.23 4.41
N GLN A 191 0.96 17.27 5.34
CA GLN A 191 0.74 17.50 6.76
C GLN A 191 2.04 17.89 7.49
N THR A 192 1.95 18.79 8.47
CA THR A 192 3.08 19.14 9.35
C THR A 192 2.59 19.43 10.76
N LEU A 193 3.12 18.74 11.77
CA LEU A 193 2.80 19.00 13.17
C LEU A 193 3.71 20.09 13.77
N SER A 194 3.16 21.02 14.55
CA SER A 194 3.87 22.19 15.11
C SER A 194 3.65 22.34 16.61
N GLY A 195 4.28 21.52 17.48
CA GLY A 195 3.94 21.54 18.93
C GLY A 195 5.03 21.13 19.92
N ASP A 196 6.25 20.85 19.47
CA ASP A 196 7.12 19.91 20.17
C ASP A 196 7.93 20.53 21.31
N GLY A 197 8.23 21.84 21.27
CA GLY A 197 8.85 22.61 22.38
C GLY A 197 10.16 22.10 23.00
N GLY A 198 10.59 20.87 22.73
CA GLY A 198 11.94 20.35 22.84
C GLY A 198 12.69 20.76 21.59
N GLU A 199 14.00 20.98 21.70
CA GLU A 199 14.85 21.00 20.52
C GLU A 199 14.50 19.76 19.70
N ASP A 200 14.12 19.95 18.43
CA ASP A 200 13.87 18.87 17.49
C ASP A 200 14.93 17.79 17.76
N PRO A 201 14.55 16.51 18.05
CA PRO A 201 15.48 15.45 17.76
C PRO A 201 15.96 15.72 16.33
N PRO A 202 17.29 15.76 16.06
CA PRO A 202 17.78 16.09 14.73
C PRO A 202 16.94 15.28 13.75
N PRO A 203 16.36 15.92 12.71
CA PRO A 203 15.40 15.26 11.84
C PRO A 203 15.95 13.87 11.53
N PRO A 204 15.15 12.80 11.64
CA PRO A 204 15.63 11.47 11.32
C PRO A 204 16.41 11.61 10.01
N PRO A 205 17.65 11.09 9.95
CA PRO A 205 18.47 11.26 8.76
C PRO A 205 17.57 10.98 7.56
N PRO A 206 17.49 11.89 6.57
CA PRO A 206 16.65 11.66 5.42
C PRO A 206 16.91 10.23 4.94
N ALA A 207 15.82 9.49 4.71
CA ALA A 207 15.91 8.08 4.32
C ALA A 207 16.99 7.95 3.24
N PRO A 208 17.93 6.99 3.42
CA PRO A 208 19.10 6.93 2.56
C PRO A 208 18.66 6.75 1.11
N THR A 209 19.36 7.41 0.21
CA THR A 209 19.30 7.06 -1.20
C THR A 209 19.94 5.68 -1.37
N ALA A 210 19.30 4.80 -2.12
CA ALA A 210 19.83 3.49 -2.45
C ALA A 210 19.68 3.23 -3.95
N THR A 211 20.66 2.57 -4.55
CA THR A 211 20.52 2.06 -5.92
C THR A 211 19.77 0.73 -5.92
N ILE A 212 19.26 0.31 -7.08
CA ILE A 212 18.60 -1.00 -7.20
C ILE A 212 19.54 -2.15 -6.79
N PRO A 213 20.82 -2.20 -7.23
CA PRO A 213 21.75 -3.23 -6.77
C PRO A 213 22.01 -3.26 -5.26
N GLU A 214 21.96 -2.10 -4.59
CA GLU A 214 22.11 -2.02 -3.13
C GLU A 214 20.86 -2.53 -2.40
N ILE A 215 19.67 -2.33 -2.97
CA ILE A 215 18.40 -2.86 -2.46
C ILE A 215 18.36 -4.37 -2.65
N GLN A 216 18.71 -4.87 -3.83
CA GLN A 216 18.74 -6.31 -4.11
C GLN A 216 19.80 -7.01 -3.24
N GLY A 217 21.04 -6.54 -3.27
CA GLY A 217 22.16 -7.17 -2.57
C GLY A 217 22.55 -8.51 -3.19
N ALA A 218 23.53 -9.17 -2.55
CA ALA A 218 24.06 -10.47 -2.96
C ALA A 218 23.65 -11.56 -1.96
N ALA A 219 22.33 -11.72 -1.81
CA ALA A 219 21.67 -12.69 -0.94
C ALA A 219 20.22 -12.88 -1.40
N HIS A 220 19.57 -13.96 -0.97
CA HIS A 220 18.13 -14.24 -1.20
C HIS A 220 17.16 -13.29 -0.49
N ARG A 221 17.68 -12.31 0.26
CA ARG A 221 16.89 -11.30 0.95
C ARG A 221 17.67 -10.00 0.94
N SER A 222 16.96 -8.92 0.70
CA SER A 222 17.50 -7.58 0.72
C SER A 222 18.23 -7.26 2.02
N PRO A 223 19.45 -6.68 1.96
CA PRO A 223 20.10 -6.11 3.14
C PRO A 223 19.37 -4.86 3.68
N LEU A 224 18.43 -4.31 2.90
CA LEU A 224 17.65 -3.13 3.22
C LEU A 224 16.20 -3.44 3.58
N GLU A 225 15.83 -4.71 3.76
CA GLU A 225 14.47 -5.08 4.14
C GLU A 225 13.95 -4.27 5.35
N GLY A 226 12.73 -3.75 5.21
CA GLY A 226 12.04 -2.96 6.22
C GLY A 226 12.52 -1.52 6.32
N GLN A 227 13.54 -1.12 5.55
CA GLN A 227 14.03 0.25 5.51
C GLN A 227 13.28 1.05 4.45
N GLN A 228 13.05 2.32 4.75
CA GLN A 228 12.61 3.29 3.76
C GLN A 228 13.82 3.77 2.95
N VAL A 229 13.68 3.82 1.64
CA VAL A 229 14.67 4.33 0.69
C VAL A 229 14.05 5.43 -0.17
N ARG A 230 14.89 6.31 -0.71
CA ARG A 230 14.46 7.43 -1.54
C ARG A 230 15.27 7.55 -2.83
N ASP A 231 14.69 8.24 -3.81
CA ASP A 231 15.29 8.54 -5.09
C ASP A 231 15.82 7.29 -5.82
N VAL A 232 15.17 6.13 -5.65
CA VAL A 232 15.57 4.89 -6.32
C VAL A 232 15.28 5.06 -7.81
N ARG A 233 16.35 5.14 -8.59
CA ARG A 233 16.28 5.50 -10.01
C ARG A 233 16.27 4.26 -10.89
N GLY A 234 15.42 4.24 -11.92
CA GLY A 234 15.51 3.25 -12.99
C GLY A 234 14.60 3.57 -14.18
N ILE A 235 14.71 2.74 -15.22
CA ILE A 235 13.85 2.78 -16.41
C ILE A 235 12.80 1.69 -16.31
N VAL A 236 11.52 2.04 -16.49
CA VAL A 236 10.40 1.08 -16.51
C VAL A 236 10.57 0.12 -17.69
N THR A 237 10.58 -1.17 -17.41
CA THR A 237 10.81 -2.25 -18.40
C THR A 237 9.57 -3.08 -18.69
N ALA A 238 8.64 -3.16 -17.74
CA ALA A 238 7.36 -3.83 -17.89
C ALA A 238 6.34 -3.32 -16.87
N GLU A 239 5.06 -3.45 -17.18
CA GLU A 239 3.94 -3.09 -16.30
C GLU A 239 3.14 -4.35 -15.95
N ASP A 240 2.72 -4.46 -14.69
CA ASP A 240 1.69 -5.40 -14.24
C ASP A 240 0.42 -4.61 -13.96
N GLU A 241 -0.57 -4.74 -14.85
CA GLU A 241 -1.85 -4.00 -14.75
C GLU A 241 -2.55 -4.20 -13.39
N GLY A 242 -2.32 -5.33 -12.71
CA GLY A 242 -2.93 -5.66 -11.44
C GLY A 242 -2.12 -5.26 -10.20
N ALA A 243 -0.80 -5.11 -10.30
CA ALA A 243 0.07 -5.05 -9.11
C ALA A 243 1.10 -3.92 -9.10
N GLY A 244 1.57 -3.40 -10.24
CA GLY A 244 2.68 -2.46 -10.24
C GLY A 244 3.49 -2.45 -11.53
N PHE A 245 4.81 -2.29 -11.42
CA PHE A 245 5.71 -2.28 -12.59
C PHE A 245 7.13 -2.72 -12.23
N TRP A 246 7.84 -3.25 -13.22
CA TRP A 246 9.28 -3.50 -13.15
C TRP A 246 10.05 -2.32 -13.71
N PHE A 247 11.15 -2.00 -13.06
CA PHE A 247 12.11 -1.03 -13.53
C PHE A 247 13.53 -1.50 -13.23
N GLN A 248 14.48 -1.02 -14.01
CA GLN A 248 15.85 -1.49 -13.96
C GLN A 248 16.83 -0.32 -14.02
N ASP A 249 17.93 -0.42 -13.27
CA ASP A 249 19.01 0.56 -13.34
C ASP A 249 19.58 0.56 -14.78
N PRO A 250 19.58 1.71 -15.48
CA PRO A 250 20.01 1.76 -16.88
C PRO A 250 21.52 1.54 -17.08
N VAL A 251 22.31 1.69 -16.02
CA VAL A 251 23.76 1.47 -16.03
C VAL A 251 24.10 0.13 -15.40
N GLY A 252 23.40 -0.21 -14.31
CA GLY A 252 23.75 -1.31 -13.42
C GLY A 252 25.08 -1.12 -12.71
N ASP A 253 25.46 -2.07 -11.87
CA ASP A 253 26.75 -2.05 -11.16
C ASP A 253 27.81 -2.98 -11.78
N GLY A 254 27.40 -3.84 -12.71
CA GLY A 254 28.27 -4.79 -13.40
C GLY A 254 28.71 -5.97 -12.53
N ASN A 255 27.99 -6.25 -11.44
CA ASN A 255 28.23 -7.38 -10.56
C ASN A 255 27.14 -8.45 -10.78
N ASP A 256 27.53 -9.61 -11.30
CA ASP A 256 26.60 -10.72 -11.56
C ASP A 256 25.96 -11.31 -10.30
N ALA A 257 26.38 -10.90 -9.09
CA ALA A 257 25.77 -11.32 -7.83
C ALA A 257 24.70 -10.38 -7.29
N THR A 258 24.41 -9.28 -7.96
CA THR A 258 23.37 -8.32 -7.57
C THR A 258 22.46 -8.07 -8.76
N SER A 259 21.15 -8.08 -8.54
CA SER A 259 20.22 -7.71 -9.60
C SER A 259 20.20 -6.19 -9.80
N ASP A 260 20.12 -5.76 -11.06
CA ASP A 260 19.87 -4.36 -11.42
C ASP A 260 18.37 -4.05 -11.60
N GLY A 261 17.50 -5.07 -11.49
CA GLY A 261 16.06 -4.97 -11.65
C GLY A 261 15.32 -5.00 -10.31
N LEU A 262 14.16 -4.34 -10.25
CA LEU A 262 13.33 -4.30 -9.06
C LEU A 262 11.86 -4.18 -9.44
N PHE A 263 10.98 -4.72 -8.59
CA PHE A 263 9.54 -4.54 -8.72
C PHE A 263 9.04 -3.43 -7.78
N VAL A 264 8.13 -2.61 -8.27
CA VAL A 264 7.41 -1.59 -7.50
C VAL A 264 5.97 -2.04 -7.35
N PHE A 265 5.60 -2.49 -6.15
CA PHE A 265 4.22 -2.80 -5.80
C PHE A 265 3.49 -1.51 -5.44
N THR A 266 2.53 -1.12 -6.29
CA THR A 266 1.82 0.15 -6.18
C THR A 266 0.47 0.09 -6.86
N SER A 267 -0.44 1.00 -6.51
CA SER A 267 -1.69 1.28 -7.23
C SER A 267 -1.52 2.32 -8.36
N PHE A 268 -0.38 3.02 -8.40
CA PHE A 268 -0.07 4.01 -9.45
C PHE A 268 0.03 3.35 -10.83
N ARG A 269 -0.71 3.85 -11.83
CA ARG A 269 -0.75 3.34 -13.21
C ARG A 269 -0.38 4.40 -14.25
N GLY A 270 0.38 5.42 -13.84
CA GLY A 270 0.74 6.56 -14.68
C GLY A 270 2.07 6.42 -15.43
N VAL A 271 2.77 5.30 -15.28
CA VAL A 271 4.05 5.01 -15.96
C VAL A 271 3.81 4.31 -17.29
N GLU A 272 4.75 4.46 -18.22
CA GLU A 272 4.86 3.66 -19.45
C GLU A 272 6.25 3.05 -19.57
N VAL A 273 6.38 1.90 -20.27
CA VAL A 273 7.69 1.33 -20.61
C VAL A 273 8.59 2.36 -21.30
N GLY A 274 9.80 2.56 -20.76
CA GLY A 274 10.74 3.59 -21.21
C GLY A 274 10.70 4.89 -20.40
N ASP A 275 9.81 5.02 -19.42
CA ASP A 275 9.90 6.10 -18.45
C ASP A 275 11.10 5.92 -17.52
N GLU A 276 11.85 7.00 -17.28
CA GLU A 276 12.80 7.09 -16.17
C GLU A 276 12.06 7.61 -14.94
N VAL A 277 12.10 6.85 -13.86
CA VAL A 277 11.41 7.19 -12.61
C VAL A 277 12.39 7.33 -11.44
N LEU A 278 12.00 8.13 -10.46
CA LEU A 278 12.52 8.09 -9.09
C LEU A 278 11.40 7.53 -8.21
N VAL A 279 11.75 6.53 -7.41
CA VAL A 279 10.80 5.86 -6.51
C VAL A 279 11.29 6.00 -5.07
N ASP A 280 10.44 6.59 -4.24
CA ASP A 280 10.54 6.47 -2.79
C ASP A 280 9.70 5.28 -2.36
N GLY A 281 10.13 4.53 -1.34
CA GLY A 281 9.38 3.37 -0.89
C GLY A 281 10.00 2.64 0.30
N THR A 282 9.29 1.63 0.80
CA THR A 282 9.81 0.69 1.79
C THR A 282 10.20 -0.61 1.11
N VAL A 283 11.42 -1.07 1.36
CA VAL A 283 11.91 -2.37 0.86
C VAL A 283 11.22 -3.50 1.61
N VAL A 284 10.61 -4.44 0.89
CA VAL A 284 9.84 -5.56 1.44
C VAL A 284 10.21 -6.85 0.74
N GLU A 285 10.22 -7.95 1.52
CA GLU A 285 10.30 -9.31 1.01
C GLU A 285 8.90 -9.91 0.85
N PHE A 286 8.36 -9.92 -0.37
CA PHE A 286 7.06 -10.49 -0.66
C PHE A 286 7.17 -12.00 -0.89
N ARG A 287 6.35 -12.80 -0.20
CA ARG A 287 6.31 -14.26 -0.40
C ARG A 287 5.07 -14.67 -1.21
N PRO A 288 5.20 -15.04 -2.49
CA PRO A 288 4.09 -15.55 -3.28
C PRO A 288 3.42 -16.75 -2.58
N GLY A 289 2.10 -16.76 -2.51
CA GLY A 289 1.35 -17.84 -1.84
C GLY A 289 1.29 -17.75 -0.30
N GLY A 290 1.85 -16.69 0.29
CA GLY A 290 1.71 -16.35 1.72
C GLY A 290 2.85 -16.84 2.62
N SER A 291 2.91 -16.26 3.82
CA SER A 291 4.04 -16.37 4.78
C SER A 291 4.32 -17.76 5.37
N THR A 292 3.54 -18.78 5.00
CA THR A 292 3.72 -20.17 5.45
C THR A 292 4.15 -21.12 4.34
N GLY A 293 4.26 -20.61 3.10
CA GLY A 293 4.76 -21.36 1.94
C GLY A 293 6.28 -21.51 1.93
N ALA A 294 6.77 -22.41 1.09
CA ALA A 294 8.21 -22.65 0.86
C ALA A 294 8.71 -21.95 -0.43
N ASN A 295 7.93 -21.01 -0.98
CA ASN A 295 8.37 -20.18 -2.10
C ASN A 295 9.40 -19.18 -1.60
N LEU A 296 10.39 -18.86 -2.42
CA LEU A 296 11.32 -17.76 -2.14
C LEU A 296 10.57 -16.43 -2.13
N THR A 297 11.12 -15.48 -1.40
CA THR A 297 10.66 -14.10 -1.41
C THR A 297 11.08 -13.38 -2.69
N ILE A 298 10.42 -12.26 -2.97
CA ILE A 298 10.74 -11.33 -4.03
C ILE A 298 11.00 -9.98 -3.36
N THR A 299 12.12 -9.35 -3.69
CA THR A 299 12.44 -8.01 -3.20
C THR A 299 11.61 -7.00 -3.99
N GLU A 300 10.81 -6.20 -3.28
CA GLU A 300 9.98 -5.16 -3.89
C GLU A 300 9.97 -3.85 -3.08
N LEU A 301 9.59 -2.75 -3.73
CA LEU A 301 9.21 -1.52 -3.05
C LEU A 301 7.69 -1.47 -2.85
N SER A 302 7.27 -1.16 -1.63
CA SER A 302 5.86 -0.91 -1.27
C SER A 302 5.70 0.48 -0.65
N ARG A 303 4.45 0.95 -0.51
CA ARG A 303 4.12 2.29 0.01
C ARG A 303 4.90 3.38 -0.74
N THR A 304 4.74 3.37 -2.06
CA THR A 304 5.65 4.07 -2.95
C THR A 304 5.12 5.41 -3.40
N PHE A 305 6.05 6.33 -3.66
CA PHE A 305 5.81 7.57 -4.38
C PHE A 305 6.68 7.58 -5.63
N VAL A 306 6.06 7.83 -6.78
CA VAL A 306 6.70 7.68 -8.10
C VAL A 306 6.74 9.02 -8.81
N ASP A 307 7.94 9.52 -9.07
CA ASP A 307 8.19 10.70 -9.88
C ASP A 307 8.73 10.30 -11.26
N ILE A 308 8.00 10.64 -12.32
CA ILE A 308 8.48 10.46 -13.70
C ILE A 308 9.44 11.60 -14.05
N VAL A 309 10.70 11.26 -14.26
CA VAL A 309 11.79 12.19 -14.60
C VAL A 309 11.80 12.51 -16.09
N SER A 310 11.63 11.48 -16.92
CA SER A 310 11.62 11.60 -18.38
C SER A 310 10.93 10.40 -19.02
N SER A 311 10.50 10.54 -20.27
CA SER A 311 9.77 9.51 -21.03
C SER A 311 10.47 9.18 -22.34
N ASP A 312 10.04 8.08 -22.98
CA ASP A 312 10.57 7.58 -24.27
C ASP A 312 12.08 7.28 -24.26
N ASN A 313 12.62 6.88 -23.10
CA ASN A 313 14.01 6.44 -23.01
C ASN A 313 14.20 5.04 -23.61
N PRO A 314 15.39 4.72 -24.14
CA PRO A 314 15.71 3.35 -24.49
C PRO A 314 15.69 2.48 -23.22
N VAL A 315 14.97 1.37 -23.26
CA VAL A 315 15.03 0.36 -22.19
C VAL A 315 16.45 -0.24 -22.09
N PRO A 316 16.87 -0.68 -20.89
CA PRO A 316 18.16 -1.34 -20.70
C PRO A 316 18.33 -2.55 -21.64
N ALA A 317 19.58 -2.82 -22.01
CA ALA A 317 19.88 -4.00 -22.81
C ALA A 317 19.53 -5.28 -22.02
N THR A 318 19.00 -6.28 -22.72
CA THR A 318 18.62 -7.52 -22.07
C THR A 318 19.83 -8.31 -21.58
N THR A 319 19.72 -8.91 -20.39
CA THR A 319 20.69 -9.90 -19.93
C THR A 319 20.39 -11.23 -20.60
N VAL A 320 21.31 -11.69 -21.45
CA VAL A 320 21.15 -12.97 -22.15
C VAL A 320 21.40 -14.13 -21.18
N ILE A 321 20.43 -15.01 -20.99
CA ILE A 321 20.59 -16.29 -20.31
C ILE A 321 21.03 -17.34 -21.35
N GLY A 322 22.28 -17.79 -21.25
CA GLY A 322 22.93 -18.70 -22.18
C GLY A 322 24.14 -18.09 -22.89
N LEU A 323 24.45 -18.62 -24.07
CA LEU A 323 25.62 -18.25 -24.85
C LEU A 323 25.58 -16.76 -25.24
N GLY A 324 26.67 -16.06 -24.91
CA GLY A 324 26.80 -14.62 -25.18
C GLY A 324 26.34 -13.74 -24.02
N GLY A 325 25.84 -14.33 -22.93
CA GLY A 325 25.60 -13.66 -21.65
C GLY A 325 25.98 -14.56 -20.48
N ARG A 326 25.07 -14.68 -19.51
CA ARG A 326 25.26 -15.45 -18.28
C ARG A 326 24.76 -16.88 -18.48
N VAL A 327 25.61 -17.88 -18.24
CA VAL A 327 25.28 -19.30 -18.42
C VAL A 327 24.87 -19.88 -17.07
N PRO A 328 23.63 -20.40 -16.91
CA PRO A 328 23.19 -20.96 -15.63
C PRO A 328 23.97 -22.24 -15.29
N PRO A 329 24.16 -22.54 -14.00
CA PRO A 329 24.59 -23.86 -13.54
C PRO A 329 23.66 -24.96 -14.07
N THR A 330 24.24 -26.13 -14.35
CA THR A 330 23.52 -27.23 -15.03
C THR A 330 23.32 -28.47 -14.18
N GLU A 331 23.83 -28.50 -12.95
CA GLU A 331 23.75 -29.70 -12.08
C GLU A 331 23.41 -29.31 -10.64
N ILE A 332 24.06 -28.27 -10.12
CA ILE A 332 23.94 -27.84 -8.72
C ILE A 332 22.83 -26.80 -8.59
N ILE A 333 21.84 -27.12 -7.75
CA ILE A 333 20.80 -26.16 -7.34
C ILE A 333 21.32 -25.31 -6.19
N GLU A 334 21.92 -25.96 -5.21
CA GLU A 334 22.40 -25.43 -3.93
C GLU A 334 23.27 -26.52 -3.27
N ASP A 335 24.53 -26.24 -2.90
CA ASP A 335 25.41 -27.21 -2.24
C ASP A 335 26.10 -26.74 -0.94
N ASP A 336 25.95 -25.47 -0.55
CA ASP A 336 26.67 -24.88 0.58
C ASP A 336 25.75 -24.33 1.69
N SER A 337 24.45 -24.26 1.43
CA SER A 337 23.37 -24.02 2.38
C SER A 337 22.71 -25.32 2.86
N SER A 338 22.23 -25.32 4.10
CA SER A 338 21.43 -26.41 4.65
C SER A 338 20.09 -25.90 5.15
N GLY A 339 19.01 -26.27 4.46
CA GLY A 339 17.65 -25.90 4.83
C GLY A 339 17.16 -24.69 4.04
N ASP A 340 16.89 -23.59 4.74
CA ASP A 340 16.33 -22.37 4.17
C ASP A 340 17.45 -21.45 3.64
N VAL A 341 17.51 -21.27 2.32
CA VAL A 341 18.53 -20.45 1.64
C VAL A 341 18.42 -18.97 1.99
N GLU A 342 17.22 -18.51 2.39
CA GLU A 342 16.97 -17.14 2.81
C GLU A 342 17.61 -16.80 4.17
N GLN A 343 18.13 -17.81 4.88
CA GLN A 343 18.91 -17.68 6.11
C GLN A 343 20.40 -18.01 5.91
N SER A 344 20.82 -18.29 4.67
CA SER A 344 22.20 -18.60 4.35
C SER A 344 23.09 -17.36 4.45
N ASN A 345 24.40 -17.57 4.62
CA ASN A 345 25.43 -16.53 4.51
C ASN A 345 26.31 -16.72 3.27
N THR A 346 25.93 -17.65 2.41
CA THR A 346 26.60 -17.97 1.15
C THR A 346 25.66 -17.60 0.01
N PHE A 347 26.25 -17.03 -1.04
CA PHE A 347 25.57 -16.63 -2.27
C PHE A 347 26.58 -16.73 -3.41
N ASP A 348 26.52 -17.79 -4.19
CA ASP A 348 27.40 -18.11 -5.32
C ASP A 348 26.60 -18.43 -6.60
N PRO A 349 26.12 -17.40 -7.32
CA PRO A 349 25.37 -17.57 -8.56
C PRO A 349 26.16 -18.22 -9.71
N ALA A 350 27.48 -18.41 -9.57
CA ALA A 350 28.28 -19.12 -10.56
C ALA A 350 28.23 -20.64 -10.39
N GLU A 351 27.95 -21.12 -9.17
CA GLU A 351 27.88 -22.54 -8.82
C GLU A 351 26.44 -23.00 -8.62
N ASP A 352 25.62 -22.18 -7.97
CA ASP A 352 24.26 -22.52 -7.56
C ASP A 352 23.18 -21.95 -8.48
N GLY A 353 22.34 -22.86 -9.00
CA GLY A 353 21.24 -22.49 -9.87
C GLY A 353 20.20 -21.60 -9.19
N ILE A 354 19.99 -21.76 -7.88
CA ILE A 354 19.02 -20.95 -7.13
C ILE A 354 19.51 -19.50 -7.02
N ASP A 355 20.79 -19.30 -6.69
CA ASP A 355 21.45 -17.99 -6.60
C ASP A 355 21.55 -17.31 -7.98
N PHE A 356 21.78 -18.10 -9.03
CA PHE A 356 21.84 -17.60 -10.40
C PHE A 356 20.55 -16.85 -10.77
N TYR A 357 19.37 -17.41 -10.49
CA TYR A 357 18.11 -16.73 -10.81
C TYR A 357 17.76 -15.63 -9.83
N GLU A 358 18.13 -15.76 -8.56
CA GLU A 358 18.00 -14.69 -7.57
C GLU A 358 18.75 -13.43 -8.03
N SER A 359 19.99 -13.59 -8.49
CA SER A 359 20.81 -12.49 -9.03
C SER A 359 20.32 -11.90 -10.37
N LEU A 360 19.18 -12.38 -10.89
CA LEU A 360 18.50 -11.87 -12.08
C LEU A 360 17.09 -11.35 -11.75
N GLU A 361 16.70 -11.33 -10.48
CA GLU A 361 15.35 -10.98 -10.04
C GLU A 361 14.90 -9.62 -10.61
N GLY A 362 13.75 -9.58 -11.27
CA GLY A 362 13.20 -8.34 -11.82
C GLY A 362 13.97 -7.75 -13.02
N MET A 363 15.09 -8.33 -13.45
CA MET A 363 15.82 -7.85 -14.63
C MET A 363 15.11 -8.22 -15.94
N LEU A 364 15.26 -7.36 -16.94
CA LEU A 364 14.88 -7.66 -18.32
C LEU A 364 15.87 -8.68 -18.93
N VAL A 365 15.43 -9.92 -19.13
CA VAL A 365 16.26 -11.02 -19.63
C VAL A 365 15.88 -11.48 -21.04
N GLN A 366 16.81 -12.17 -21.71
CA GLN A 366 16.61 -12.77 -23.03
C GLN A 366 17.10 -14.21 -23.08
N VAL A 367 16.25 -15.11 -23.59
CA VAL A 367 16.60 -16.51 -23.87
C VAL A 367 16.70 -16.73 -25.37
N ASN A 368 17.91 -16.98 -25.88
CA ASN A 368 18.14 -17.17 -27.31
C ASN A 368 17.69 -18.55 -27.78
N ASN A 369 17.01 -18.60 -28.93
CA ASN A 369 16.62 -19.85 -29.59
C ASN A 369 16.03 -20.88 -28.62
N ALA A 370 15.12 -20.44 -27.75
CA ALA A 370 14.54 -21.25 -26.70
C ALA A 370 13.94 -22.56 -27.28
N VAL A 371 14.18 -23.68 -26.60
CA VAL A 371 13.58 -24.97 -26.94
C VAL A 371 12.78 -25.51 -25.77
N ALA A 372 11.51 -25.83 -26.01
CA ALA A 372 10.66 -26.47 -25.02
C ALA A 372 11.21 -27.85 -24.62
N VAL A 373 11.26 -28.10 -23.32
CA VAL A 373 11.70 -29.39 -22.75
C VAL A 373 10.62 -30.12 -21.96
N GLY A 374 9.44 -29.53 -21.86
CA GLY A 374 8.23 -30.12 -21.28
C GLY A 374 6.97 -29.56 -21.93
N PRO A 375 5.80 -30.16 -21.65
CA PRO A 375 4.52 -29.63 -22.11
C PRO A 375 4.18 -28.33 -21.36
N THR A 376 3.33 -27.49 -21.96
CA THR A 376 2.69 -26.38 -21.25
C THR A 376 1.83 -26.92 -20.09
N ASN A 377 1.96 -26.35 -18.90
CA ASN A 377 1.20 -26.81 -17.73
C ASN A 377 -0.19 -26.12 -17.64
N ASN A 378 -0.96 -26.42 -16.60
CA ASN A 378 -2.32 -25.86 -16.43
C ASN A 378 -2.35 -24.37 -16.06
N PHE A 379 -1.18 -23.77 -15.78
CA PHE A 379 -1.00 -22.34 -15.51
C PHE A 379 -0.56 -21.57 -16.75
N GLY A 380 -0.36 -22.24 -17.90
CA GLY A 380 0.13 -21.58 -19.12
C GLY A 380 1.65 -21.54 -19.23
N GLU A 381 2.37 -22.01 -18.20
CA GLU A 381 3.82 -21.96 -18.13
C GLU A 381 4.47 -23.06 -18.99
N ILE A 382 5.65 -22.76 -19.54
CA ILE A 382 6.47 -23.70 -20.33
C ILE A 382 7.93 -23.71 -19.88
N ALA A 383 8.46 -24.91 -19.65
CA ALA A 383 9.87 -25.10 -19.36
C ALA A 383 10.68 -25.11 -20.66
N VAL A 384 11.68 -24.23 -20.75
CA VAL A 384 12.58 -24.10 -21.90
C VAL A 384 14.05 -24.20 -21.51
N LEU A 385 14.89 -24.44 -22.51
CA LEU A 385 16.34 -24.26 -22.44
C LEU A 385 16.78 -23.21 -23.45
N SER A 386 17.80 -22.44 -23.10
CA SER A 386 18.50 -21.54 -24.03
C SER A 386 19.28 -22.30 -25.09
N ASP A 387 19.56 -21.63 -26.21
CA ASP A 387 20.48 -22.05 -27.27
C ASP A 387 20.21 -23.47 -27.79
N GLN A 388 18.94 -23.81 -28.01
CA GLN A 388 18.51 -25.14 -28.44
C GLN A 388 18.93 -26.27 -27.47
N GLY A 389 19.20 -25.94 -26.21
CA GLY A 389 19.69 -26.86 -25.18
C GLY A 389 21.14 -27.27 -25.38
N ALA A 390 21.98 -26.41 -25.98
CA ALA A 390 23.39 -26.70 -26.24
C ALA A 390 24.24 -26.94 -24.98
N TYR A 391 23.81 -26.38 -23.85
CA TYR A 391 24.48 -26.47 -22.54
C TYR A 391 23.78 -27.40 -21.56
N ALA A 392 22.67 -28.00 -21.99
CA ALA A 392 21.98 -29.00 -21.19
C ALA A 392 22.87 -30.21 -20.97
N SER A 393 22.83 -30.78 -19.77
CA SER A 393 23.62 -31.94 -19.42
C SER A 393 23.30 -33.17 -20.30
N VAL A 394 22.09 -33.73 -20.18
CA VAL A 394 21.62 -34.91 -20.89
C VAL A 394 20.22 -34.67 -21.43
N ARG A 395 20.07 -34.81 -22.75
CA ARG A 395 18.77 -34.71 -23.43
C ARG A 395 18.31 -36.06 -23.97
N SER A 396 17.01 -36.30 -23.84
CA SER A 396 16.34 -37.47 -24.41
C SER A 396 16.28 -37.39 -25.94
N VAL A 397 16.08 -38.53 -26.61
CA VAL A 397 15.85 -38.59 -28.07
C VAL A 397 14.60 -37.85 -28.54
N ARG A 398 13.72 -37.45 -27.61
CA ARG A 398 12.51 -36.66 -27.87
C ARG A 398 12.65 -35.19 -27.47
N GLY A 399 13.86 -34.72 -27.13
CA GLY A 399 14.15 -33.32 -26.88
C GLY A 399 13.97 -32.84 -25.44
N GLY A 400 13.33 -33.63 -24.56
CA GLY A 400 13.24 -33.32 -23.13
C GLY A 400 14.58 -33.45 -22.41
N ILE A 401 14.73 -32.74 -21.30
CA ILE A 401 15.93 -32.78 -20.43
C ILE A 401 15.78 -33.87 -19.35
N VAL A 402 16.87 -34.56 -19.00
CA VAL A 402 16.83 -35.79 -18.19
C VAL A 402 17.27 -35.51 -16.75
N ILE A 403 16.37 -35.70 -15.79
CA ILE A 403 16.70 -35.70 -14.35
C ILE A 403 17.58 -36.90 -14.01
N ARG A 404 18.63 -36.66 -13.21
CA ARG A 404 19.59 -37.64 -12.70
C ARG A 404 19.76 -37.46 -11.17
N PRO A 405 20.34 -38.44 -10.45
CA PRO A 405 20.46 -38.37 -8.98
C PRO A 405 21.22 -37.14 -8.46
N ASP A 406 22.10 -36.58 -9.28
CA ASP A 406 23.01 -35.47 -9.02
C ASP A 406 22.74 -34.26 -9.94
N ASP A 407 21.64 -34.28 -10.68
CA ASP A 407 21.29 -33.21 -11.62
C ASP A 407 19.77 -33.12 -11.79
N PHE A 408 19.22 -32.05 -11.21
CA PHE A 408 17.80 -31.72 -11.26
C PHE A 408 17.47 -30.64 -12.31
N ASN A 409 18.46 -30.29 -13.13
CA ASN A 409 18.45 -29.36 -14.24
C ASN A 409 18.08 -27.91 -13.85
N PRO A 410 18.94 -27.22 -13.07
CA PRO A 410 18.77 -25.81 -12.76
C PRO A 410 18.80 -24.89 -13.99
N GLU A 411 19.36 -25.33 -15.12
CA GLU A 411 19.42 -24.54 -16.35
C GLU A 411 18.05 -24.36 -17.07
N ARG A 412 16.96 -24.90 -16.51
CA ARG A 412 15.61 -24.70 -17.05
C ARG A 412 15.10 -23.32 -16.68
N VAL A 413 14.62 -22.59 -17.69
CA VAL A 413 13.85 -21.36 -17.50
C VAL A 413 12.37 -21.69 -17.66
N ILE A 414 11.54 -21.26 -16.72
CA ILE A 414 10.08 -21.34 -16.83
C ILE A 414 9.60 -20.02 -17.41
N LEU A 415 8.97 -20.07 -18.59
CA LEU A 415 8.33 -18.90 -19.18
C LEU A 415 6.85 -18.91 -18.79
N ASP A 416 6.35 -17.76 -18.37
CA ASP A 416 4.95 -17.53 -18.00
C ASP A 416 4.29 -16.51 -18.94
N ASP A 417 2.96 -16.45 -18.94
CA ASP A 417 2.16 -15.56 -19.80
C ASP A 417 1.69 -14.27 -19.12
N ALA A 418 2.14 -14.01 -17.88
CA ALA A 418 1.73 -12.87 -17.07
C ALA A 418 1.81 -11.50 -17.79
N LEU A 419 2.84 -11.28 -18.61
CA LEU A 419 3.06 -10.02 -19.35
C LEU A 419 2.61 -10.10 -20.82
N LEU A 420 1.99 -11.20 -21.22
CA LEU A 420 1.58 -11.44 -22.60
C LEU A 420 0.06 -11.29 -22.73
N ALA A 421 -0.39 -10.90 -23.93
CA ALA A 421 -1.81 -10.97 -24.24
C ALA A 421 -2.32 -12.41 -24.04
N ARG A 422 -3.54 -12.57 -23.50
CA ARG A 422 -4.14 -13.90 -23.28
C ARG A 422 -4.02 -14.78 -24.53
N ASP A 423 -3.60 -16.03 -24.33
CA ASP A 423 -3.35 -17.04 -25.37
C ASP A 423 -2.18 -16.74 -26.33
N ALA A 424 -1.32 -15.75 -26.04
CA ALA A 424 -0.15 -15.47 -26.87
C ALA A 424 1.00 -16.47 -26.65
N MET A 425 1.03 -17.18 -25.51
CA MET A 425 2.01 -18.22 -25.26
C MET A 425 1.75 -19.46 -26.12
N PRO A 426 2.80 -20.05 -26.73
CA PRO A 426 2.66 -21.29 -27.48
C PRO A 426 2.21 -22.45 -26.57
N ALA A 427 1.15 -23.15 -26.95
CA ALA A 427 0.81 -24.44 -26.38
C ALA A 427 1.65 -25.55 -27.07
N VAL A 428 2.48 -26.25 -26.30
CA VAL A 428 3.44 -27.26 -26.81
C VAL A 428 3.09 -28.68 -26.35
#